data_AF-A0A6I2XEG7-F1
#
_entry.id   AF-A0A6I2XEG7-F1
#
_cell.length_a   1.000
_cell.length_b   1.000
_cell.length_c   1.000
_cell.angle_alpha   90.00
_cell.angle_beta   90.00
_cell.angle_gamma   90.00
#
_symmetry.space_group_name_H-M   'P 1'
#
loop_
_entity.id
_entity.type
_entity.pdbx_description
1 polymer ?
#
loop_
_entity_poly.entity_id
_entity_poly.type
_entity_poly.pdbx_seq_one_letter_code
_entity_poly.pdbx_strand_id
1 'polypeptide(L)'
;MLGNRVLRSLALNAVFFLSIALAHHLGGGDLAPSPLLAPLFFLSTFLFAIRPPRELDGPFLAFILLLFQVLGHLAFHLPPAQSFVRMSTAHIVAVVISFVATRKFEECFLNLLAFVHWAFIPSTFKRFTFSYQEIFGGFRFICGFRNELFRSINHTRAPPILLAD
;
A
#
# COMPACT_ATOMS: atom_id res chain seq x y z
N MET A 1 21.18 -4.65 -0.13
CA MET A 1 19.72 -4.65 0.18
C MET A 1 19.02 -3.30 -0.06
N LEU A 2 19.73 -2.21 -0.42
CA LEU A 2 19.11 -0.94 -0.81
C LEU A 2 18.40 -1.02 -2.18
N GLY A 3 18.99 -1.72 -3.15
CA GLY A 3 18.41 -1.90 -4.48
C GLY A 3 17.00 -2.49 -4.47
N ASN A 4 16.76 -3.51 -3.64
CA ASN A 4 15.42 -4.11 -3.49
C ASN A 4 14.40 -3.13 -2.91
N ARG A 5 14.82 -2.25 -1.98
CA ARG A 5 13.95 -1.23 -1.41
C ARG A 5 13.56 -0.19 -2.46
N VAL A 6 14.51 0.26 -3.27
CA VAL A 6 14.27 1.23 -4.35
C VAL A 6 13.37 0.62 -5.43
N LEU A 7 13.68 -0.58 -5.92
CA LEU A 7 12.89 -1.26 -6.96
C LEU A 7 11.43 -1.48 -6.51
N ARG A 8 11.25 -1.96 -5.27
CA ARG A 8 9.93 -2.13 -4.66
C ARG A 8 9.17 -0.80 -4.56
N SER A 9 9.86 0.27 -4.15
CA SER A 9 9.26 1.60 -4.01
C SER A 9 8.85 2.19 -5.35
N LEU A 10 9.65 1.98 -6.40
CA LEU A 10 9.31 2.38 -7.77
C LEU A 10 8.06 1.64 -8.26
N ALA A 11 7.96 0.33 -8.02
CA ALA A 11 6.79 -0.46 -8.39
C ALA A 11 5.53 -0.04 -7.61
N LEU A 12 5.65 0.24 -6.31
CA LEU A 12 4.57 0.84 -5.52
C LEU A 12 4.14 2.19 -6.04
N ASN A 13 5.08 2.97 -6.56
CA ASN A 13 4.77 4.28 -7.13
C ASN A 13 3.87 4.15 -8.37
N ALA A 14 4.06 3.11 -9.18
CA ALA A 14 3.17 2.83 -10.30
C ALA A 14 1.74 2.55 -9.82
N VAL A 15 1.56 1.78 -8.73
CA VAL A 15 0.23 1.53 -8.12
C VAL A 15 -0.41 2.84 -7.67
N PHE A 16 0.38 3.70 -7.03
CA PHE A 16 -0.08 4.99 -6.54
C PHE A 16 -0.52 5.93 -7.69
N PHE A 17 0.34 6.19 -8.68
CA PHE A 17 -0.03 7.07 -9.80
C PHE A 17 -1.15 6.50 -10.66
N LEU A 18 -1.20 5.18 -10.84
CA LEU A 18 -2.33 4.52 -11.50
C LEU A 18 -3.64 4.77 -10.76
N SER A 19 -3.61 4.77 -9.41
CA SER A 19 -4.80 5.05 -8.62
C SER A 19 -5.28 6.50 -8.76
N ILE A 20 -4.37 7.48 -8.88
CA ILE A 20 -4.77 8.87 -9.16
C ILE A 20 -5.34 8.99 -10.56
N ALA A 21 -4.68 8.37 -11.55
CA ALA A 21 -5.14 8.38 -12.93
C ALA A 21 -6.53 7.75 -13.06
N LEU A 22 -6.78 6.64 -12.35
CA LEU A 22 -8.07 5.98 -12.28
C LEU A 22 -9.13 6.87 -11.60
N ALA A 23 -8.77 7.57 -10.52
CA ALA A 23 -9.67 8.52 -9.87
C ALA A 23 -10.08 9.65 -10.80
N HIS A 24 -9.11 10.26 -11.50
CA HIS A 24 -9.38 11.31 -12.49
C HIS A 24 -10.24 10.77 -13.63
N HIS A 25 -9.92 9.61 -14.19
CA HIS A 25 -10.70 9.02 -15.27
C HIS A 25 -12.15 8.73 -14.86
N LEU A 26 -12.38 8.10 -13.69
CA LEU A 26 -13.71 7.83 -13.16
C LEU A 26 -14.47 9.12 -12.78
N GLY A 27 -13.74 10.12 -12.27
CA GLY A 27 -14.23 11.47 -11.98
C GLY A 27 -14.62 12.27 -13.24
N GLY A 28 -14.20 11.81 -14.43
CA GLY A 28 -14.41 12.48 -15.71
C GLY A 28 -13.39 13.58 -15.99
N GLY A 29 -12.20 13.49 -15.40
CA GLY A 29 -11.10 14.45 -15.45
C GLY A 29 -10.02 14.10 -16.43
N ASP A 30 -9.32 15.15 -16.86
CA ASP A 30 -8.16 15.04 -17.71
C ASP A 30 -6.91 14.70 -16.89
N LEU A 31 -5.97 14.03 -17.55
CA LEU A 31 -4.65 13.71 -17.02
C LEU A 31 -3.63 14.69 -17.60
N ALA A 32 -3.83 15.98 -17.33
CA ALA A 32 -2.88 17.02 -17.70
C ALA A 32 -1.90 17.23 -16.53
N PRO A 33 -0.69 16.63 -16.58
CA PRO A 33 0.25 16.69 -15.48
C PRO A 33 0.76 18.11 -15.25
N SER A 34 0.88 18.50 -13.99
CA SER A 34 1.56 19.74 -13.59
C SER A 34 3.01 19.47 -13.21
N PRO A 35 3.84 20.53 -13.07
CA PRO A 35 5.20 20.39 -12.54
C PRO A 35 5.29 19.76 -11.14
N LEU A 36 4.19 19.71 -10.38
CA LEU A 36 4.13 19.06 -9.05
C LEU A 36 4.21 17.52 -9.14
N LEU A 37 4.00 16.93 -10.31
CA LEU A 37 4.03 15.47 -10.47
C LEU A 37 5.42 14.88 -10.17
N ALA A 38 6.48 15.53 -10.64
CA ALA A 38 7.86 15.09 -10.42
C ALA A 38 8.27 15.09 -8.93
N PRO A 39 8.12 16.19 -8.16
CA PRO A 39 8.44 16.16 -6.73
C PRO A 39 7.54 15.17 -5.97
N LEU A 40 6.27 15.02 -6.35
CA LEU A 40 5.40 14.02 -5.75
C LEU A 40 5.92 12.59 -5.98
N PHE A 41 6.39 12.29 -7.19
CA PHE A 41 6.98 11.01 -7.55
C PHE A 41 8.23 10.68 -6.73
N PHE A 42 9.13 11.66 -6.57
CA PHE A 42 10.33 11.47 -5.76
C PHE A 42 9.99 11.31 -4.28
N LEU A 43 9.05 12.13 -3.77
CA LEU A 43 8.61 12.07 -2.38
C LEU A 43 7.98 10.73 -2.03
N SER A 44 7.07 10.21 -2.85
CA SER A 44 6.43 8.91 -2.63
C SER A 44 7.45 7.76 -2.72
N THR A 45 8.35 7.80 -3.70
CA THR A 45 9.43 6.80 -3.83
C THR A 45 10.32 6.79 -2.59
N PHE A 46 10.75 7.98 -2.13
CA PHE A 46 11.60 8.12 -0.96
C PHE A 46 10.91 7.64 0.31
N LEU A 47 9.64 8.01 0.50
CA LEU A 47 8.85 7.60 1.66
C LEU A 47 8.69 6.08 1.74
N PHE A 48 8.33 5.42 0.63
CA PHE A 48 8.20 3.95 0.59
C PHE A 48 9.54 3.21 0.64
N ALA A 49 10.64 3.85 0.24
CA ALA A 49 11.97 3.29 0.32
C ALA A 49 12.51 3.27 1.75
N ILE A 50 12.24 4.34 2.52
CA ILE A 50 12.58 4.43 3.94
C ILE A 50 11.68 3.52 4.75
N ARG A 51 10.36 3.64 4.59
CA ARG A 51 9.38 2.95 5.41
C ARG A 51 8.39 2.18 4.53
N PRO A 52 8.60 0.87 4.32
CA PRO A 52 7.70 0.09 3.50
C PRO A 52 6.26 0.07 4.00
N PRO A 53 5.27 -0.06 3.10
CA PRO A 53 3.87 -0.20 3.49
C PRO A 53 3.59 -1.34 4.48
N ARG A 54 4.39 -2.40 4.48
CA ARG A 54 4.29 -3.50 5.45
C ARG A 54 4.58 -3.06 6.89
N GLU A 55 5.49 -2.10 7.09
CA GLU A 55 5.88 -1.56 8.40
C GLU A 55 4.97 -0.40 8.86
N LEU A 56 4.00 -0.03 8.04
CA LEU A 56 2.98 0.95 8.38
C LEU A 56 1.75 0.24 8.92
N ASP A 57 1.21 0.73 10.03
CA ASP A 57 -0.09 0.28 10.52
C ASP A 57 -1.19 0.61 9.49
N GLY A 58 -2.26 -0.19 9.48
CA GLY A 58 -3.39 -0.03 8.56
C GLY A 58 -3.88 1.42 8.43
N PRO A 59 -4.26 2.08 9.55
CA PRO A 59 -4.74 3.46 9.52
C PRO A 59 -3.70 4.46 8.98
N PHE A 60 -2.42 4.27 9.33
CA PHE A 60 -1.37 5.18 8.92
C PHE A 60 -1.05 5.07 7.43
N LEU A 61 -1.05 3.84 6.87
CA LEU A 61 -0.95 3.64 5.43
C LEU A 61 -2.13 4.28 4.68
N ALA A 62 -3.36 4.08 5.18
CA ALA A 62 -4.55 4.69 4.57
C ALA A 62 -4.47 6.22 4.57
N PHE A 63 -4.02 6.81 5.67
CA PHE A 63 -3.79 8.25 5.76
C PHE A 63 -2.75 8.75 4.75
N ILE A 64 -1.61 8.05 4.61
CA ILE A 64 -0.58 8.39 3.63
C ILE A 64 -1.15 8.33 2.21
N LEU A 65 -1.88 7.28 1.86
CA LEU A 65 -2.49 7.14 0.54
C LEU A 65 -3.53 8.22 0.27
N LEU A 66 -4.34 8.59 1.27
CA LEU A 66 -5.30 9.68 1.17
C LEU A 66 -4.60 11.03 0.95
N LEU A 67 -3.57 11.33 1.75
CA LEU A 67 -2.77 12.55 1.60
C LEU A 67 -2.19 12.65 0.19
N PHE A 68 -1.59 11.56 -0.28
CA PHE A 68 -1.02 11.50 -1.61
C PHE A 68 -2.09 11.56 -2.71
N GLN A 69 -3.30 11.07 -2.50
CA GLN A 69 -4.42 11.25 -3.43
C GLN A 69 -4.88 12.71 -3.50
N VAL A 70 -4.88 13.44 -2.38
CA VAL A 70 -5.14 14.90 -2.37
C VAL A 70 -4.04 15.66 -3.10
N LEU A 71 -2.76 15.37 -2.81
CA LEU A 71 -1.63 16.01 -3.48
C LEU A 71 -1.57 15.64 -4.97
N GLY A 72 -1.89 14.40 -5.30
CA GLY A 72 -2.03 13.90 -6.66
C GLY A 72 -3.12 14.65 -7.42
N HIS A 73 -4.29 14.81 -6.80
CA HIS A 73 -5.39 15.60 -7.37
C HIS A 73 -4.96 17.03 -7.69
N LEU A 74 -4.20 17.69 -6.82
CA LEU A 74 -3.63 19.02 -7.07
C LEU A 74 -2.53 19.01 -8.14
N ALA A 75 -1.83 17.88 -8.30
CA ALA A 75 -0.79 17.73 -9.30
C ALA A 75 -1.33 17.53 -10.73
N PHE A 76 -2.63 17.33 -10.90
CA PHE A 76 -3.32 17.31 -12.19
C PHE A 76 -4.24 18.54 -12.31
N HIS A 77 -4.31 19.14 -13.50
CA HIS A 77 -5.17 20.32 -13.70
C HIS A 77 -6.66 19.98 -13.52
N LEU A 78 -7.41 20.87 -12.85
CA LEU A 78 -8.86 20.77 -12.73
C LEU A 78 -9.54 21.36 -13.97
N PRO A 79 -10.39 20.60 -14.68
CA PRO A 79 -11.32 21.16 -15.64
C PRO A 79 -12.39 21.99 -14.92
N PRO A 80 -12.81 23.15 -15.46
CA PRO A 80 -13.72 24.07 -14.79
C PRO A 80 -15.17 23.56 -14.61
N ALA A 81 -15.55 22.43 -15.22
CA ALA A 81 -16.94 21.97 -15.31
C ALA A 81 -17.22 20.62 -14.60
N GLN A 82 -16.44 20.23 -13.60
CA GLN A 82 -16.59 18.93 -12.95
C GLN A 82 -17.43 18.93 -11.68
N SER A 83 -18.22 17.87 -11.52
CA SER A 83 -18.94 17.61 -10.27
C SER A 83 -17.97 17.25 -9.14
N PHE A 84 -17.91 18.11 -8.12
CA PHE A 84 -17.12 17.89 -6.92
C PHE A 84 -17.41 16.53 -6.27
N VAL A 85 -18.70 16.18 -6.12
CA VAL A 85 -19.12 14.92 -5.47
C VAL A 85 -18.61 13.70 -6.25
N ARG A 86 -18.71 13.72 -7.59
CA ARG A 86 -18.22 12.62 -8.43
C ARG A 86 -16.71 12.47 -8.34
N MET A 87 -15.98 13.59 -8.36
CA MET A 87 -14.52 13.58 -8.26
C MET A 87 -14.06 13.07 -6.89
N SER A 88 -14.60 13.61 -5.79
CA SER A 88 -14.24 13.18 -4.43
C SER A 88 -14.56 11.70 -4.19
N THR A 89 -15.72 11.22 -4.63
CA THR A 89 -16.08 9.79 -4.51
C THR A 89 -15.14 8.89 -5.31
N ALA A 90 -14.74 9.29 -6.52
CA ALA A 90 -13.76 8.56 -7.31
C ALA A 90 -12.40 8.46 -6.60
N HIS A 91 -11.91 9.54 -5.99
CA HIS A 91 -10.69 9.52 -5.18
C HIS A 91 -10.81 8.63 -3.94
N ILE A 92 -11.95 8.65 -3.24
CA ILE A 92 -12.18 7.75 -2.08
C ILE A 92 -12.13 6.29 -2.51
N VAL A 93 -12.82 5.93 -3.60
CA VAL A 93 -12.79 4.56 -4.14
C VAL A 93 -11.38 4.17 -4.57
N ALA A 94 -10.64 5.07 -5.22
CA ALA A 94 -9.26 4.83 -5.60
C ALA A 94 -8.32 4.66 -4.38
N VAL A 95 -8.54 5.39 -3.28
CA VAL A 95 -7.82 5.17 -2.00
C VAL A 95 -8.05 3.75 -1.47
N VAL A 96 -9.29 3.27 -1.49
CA VAL A 96 -9.60 1.90 -1.03
C VAL A 96 -8.93 0.86 -1.92
N ILE A 97 -9.01 1.01 -3.24
CA ILE A 97 -8.38 0.09 -4.20
C ILE A 97 -6.86 0.09 -4.04
N SER A 98 -6.25 1.27 -3.98
CA SER A 98 -4.80 1.42 -3.80
C SER A 98 -4.33 0.85 -2.47
N PHE A 99 -5.08 1.02 -1.38
CA PHE A 99 -4.75 0.42 -0.09
C PHE A 99 -4.64 -1.11 -0.19
N VAL A 100 -5.65 -1.75 -0.79
CA VAL A 100 -5.65 -3.21 -0.99
C VAL A 100 -4.52 -3.63 -1.94
N ALA A 101 -4.34 -2.92 -3.06
CA ALA A 101 -3.31 -3.21 -4.04
C ALA A 101 -1.91 -3.10 -3.46
N THR A 102 -1.63 -2.04 -2.68
CA THR A 102 -0.35 -1.84 -1.99
C THR A 102 -0.06 -2.96 -0.99
N ARG A 103 -1.06 -3.39 -0.20
CA ARG A 103 -0.89 -4.51 0.73
C ARG A 103 -0.59 -5.83 0.01
N LYS A 104 -1.34 -6.14 -1.05
CA LYS A 104 -1.14 -7.36 -1.84
C LYS A 104 0.15 -7.35 -2.64
N PHE A 105 0.57 -6.18 -3.11
CA PHE A 105 1.86 -6.01 -3.75
C PHE A 105 3.01 -6.36 -2.79
N GLU A 106 3.00 -5.89 -1.55
CA GLU A 106 4.04 -6.24 -0.56
C GLU A 106 4.08 -7.74 -0.28
N GLU A 107 2.92 -8.39 -0.09
CA GLU A 107 2.85 -9.85 0.09
C GLU A 107 3.44 -10.59 -1.11
N CYS A 108 3.04 -10.22 -2.33
CA CYS A 108 3.51 -10.83 -3.57
C CYS A 108 5.02 -10.63 -3.77
N PHE A 109 5.51 -9.41 -3.55
CA PHE A 109 6.93 -9.07 -3.70
C PHE A 109 7.82 -9.91 -2.78
N LEU A 110 7.40 -10.12 -1.53
CA LEU A 110 8.15 -10.92 -0.57
C LEU A 110 8.15 -12.41 -0.95
N ASN A 111 7.01 -12.94 -1.38
CA ASN A 111 6.90 -14.33 -1.83
C ASN A 111 7.76 -14.57 -3.08
N LEU A 112 7.76 -13.62 -4.02
CA LEU A 112 8.60 -13.67 -5.21
C LEU A 112 10.08 -13.62 -4.83
N LEU A 113 10.46 -12.73 -3.91
CA LEU A 113 11.85 -12.63 -3.44
C LEU A 113 12.30 -13.93 -2.76
N ALA A 114 11.44 -14.54 -1.92
CA ALA A 114 11.71 -15.83 -1.30
C ALA A 114 11.85 -16.95 -2.34
N PHE A 115 10.98 -16.98 -3.35
CA PHE A 115 11.05 -17.94 -4.46
C PHE A 115 12.35 -17.78 -5.26
N VAL A 116 12.74 -16.54 -5.60
CA VAL A 116 14.01 -16.25 -6.29
C VAL A 116 15.19 -16.71 -5.44
N HIS A 117 15.21 -16.39 -4.14
CA HIS A 117 16.25 -16.90 -3.25
C HIS A 117 16.28 -18.43 -3.22
N TRP A 118 15.14 -19.10 -3.14
CA TRP A 118 15.07 -20.56 -3.16
C TRP A 118 15.53 -21.17 -4.48
N ALA A 119 15.16 -20.57 -5.63
CA ALA A 119 15.47 -21.09 -6.96
C ALA A 119 16.94 -20.89 -7.34
N PHE A 120 17.54 -19.76 -6.95
CA PHE A 120 18.88 -19.37 -7.40
C PHE A 120 19.99 -19.58 -6.36
N ILE A 121 19.67 -19.87 -5.08
CA ILE A 121 20.69 -20.29 -4.10
C ILE A 121 20.94 -21.80 -4.26
N PRO A 122 22.17 -22.22 -4.59
CA PRO A 122 22.51 -23.62 -4.80
C PRO A 122 22.21 -24.46 -3.55
N SER A 123 21.64 -25.65 -3.79
CA SER A 123 21.14 -26.58 -2.78
C SER A 123 22.16 -27.00 -1.70
N THR A 124 23.46 -26.82 -1.96
CA THR A 124 24.56 -27.07 -1.02
C THR A 124 24.56 -26.12 0.19
N PHE A 125 24.06 -24.89 0.07
CA PHE A 125 23.90 -23.97 1.21
C PHE A 125 22.59 -24.16 1.98
N LYS A 126 21.60 -24.89 1.42
CA LYS A 126 20.27 -25.06 2.03
C LYS A 126 20.27 -25.88 3.33
N ARG A 127 21.30 -26.70 3.59
CA ARG A 127 21.39 -27.51 4.82
C ARG A 127 21.73 -26.71 6.08
N PHE A 128 22.33 -25.52 5.96
CA PHE A 128 22.78 -24.75 7.14
C PHE A 128 21.76 -23.73 7.65
N THR A 129 20.80 -23.30 6.82
CA THR A 129 19.82 -22.26 7.19
C THR A 129 18.42 -22.80 7.47
N PHE A 130 18.13 -24.08 7.18
CA PHE A 130 16.82 -24.70 7.40
C PHE A 130 16.57 -25.18 8.84
N SER A 131 17.14 -24.46 9.82
CA SER A 131 16.86 -24.64 11.24
C SER A 131 16.56 -23.28 11.85
N TYR A 132 15.40 -22.71 11.48
CA TYR A 132 14.57 -21.77 12.25
C TYR A 132 13.48 -21.21 11.31
N GLN A 133 12.19 -21.40 11.64
CA GLN A 133 11.02 -20.57 11.24
C GLN A 133 10.04 -20.93 10.08
N GLU A 134 10.16 -21.96 9.24
CA GLU A 134 9.24 -22.07 8.06
C GLU A 134 8.05 -23.05 8.12
N ILE A 135 7.74 -23.72 9.23
CA ILE A 135 6.59 -24.68 9.24
C ILE A 135 5.27 -24.05 9.70
N PHE A 136 5.26 -22.90 10.38
CA PHE A 136 4.01 -22.33 10.95
C PHE A 136 3.41 -21.13 10.18
N GLY A 137 4.08 -20.60 9.16
CA GLY A 137 3.59 -19.43 8.41
C GLY A 137 2.56 -19.74 7.31
N GLY A 138 2.75 -20.85 6.60
CA GLY A 138 1.96 -21.19 5.40
C GLY A 138 0.51 -21.61 5.67
N PHE A 139 0.19 -22.14 6.85
CA PHE A 139 -1.15 -22.62 7.18
C PHE A 139 -2.13 -21.54 7.71
N ARG A 140 -1.67 -20.30 7.94
CA ARG A 140 -2.55 -19.18 8.34
C ARG A 140 -3.29 -18.49 7.18
N PHE A 141 -3.06 -18.93 5.95
CA PHE A 141 -3.52 -18.25 4.74
C PHE A 141 -5.05 -18.32 4.54
N ILE A 142 -5.74 -19.33 5.09
CA ILE A 142 -7.18 -19.55 4.82
C ILE A 142 -8.09 -18.96 5.92
N CYS A 143 -7.59 -18.82 7.15
CA CYS A 143 -8.42 -18.36 8.28
C CYS A 143 -8.30 -16.87 8.63
N GLY A 144 -7.38 -16.12 7.99
CA GLY A 144 -7.07 -14.72 8.34
C GLY A 144 -8.00 -13.65 7.76
N PHE A 145 -8.65 -13.94 6.62
CA PHE A 145 -9.44 -12.95 5.87
C PHE A 145 -10.62 -12.39 6.68
N ARG A 146 -11.22 -13.21 7.55
CA ARG A 146 -12.37 -12.80 8.36
C ARG A 146 -11.97 -12.06 9.65
N ASN A 147 -10.74 -12.18 10.12
CA ASN A 147 -10.36 -11.67 11.44
C ASN A 147 -9.67 -10.30 11.41
N GLU A 148 -8.99 -9.88 10.34
CA GLU A 148 -8.27 -8.60 10.35
C GLU A 148 -9.17 -7.37 10.17
N LEU A 149 -10.21 -7.45 9.32
CA LEU A 149 -11.19 -6.37 9.19
C LEU A 149 -11.96 -6.14 10.51
N PHE A 150 -12.31 -7.22 11.21
CA PHE A 150 -13.02 -7.18 12.50
C PHE A 150 -12.11 -6.93 13.71
N ARG A 151 -10.83 -7.35 13.69
CA ARG A 151 -9.85 -6.99 14.74
C ARG A 151 -9.54 -5.51 14.73
N SER A 152 -9.42 -4.90 13.55
CA SER A 152 -9.24 -3.45 13.40
C SER A 152 -10.38 -2.66 14.08
N ILE A 153 -11.62 -3.17 13.99
CA ILE A 153 -12.81 -2.56 14.62
C ILE A 153 -12.88 -2.82 16.13
N ASN A 154 -12.34 -3.94 16.62
CA ASN A 154 -12.40 -4.30 18.04
C ASN A 154 -11.27 -3.67 18.90
N HIS A 155 -10.15 -3.25 18.29
CA HIS A 155 -9.07 -2.58 19.01
C HIS A 155 -9.30 -1.08 19.27
N THR A 156 -10.39 -0.51 18.74
CA THR A 156 -10.83 0.88 19.00
C THR A 156 -11.95 0.96 20.04
N ARG A 157 -12.21 -0.10 20.82
CA ARG A 157 -13.04 0.04 22.02
C ARG A 157 -12.23 0.80 23.08
N ALA A 158 -12.80 1.92 23.55
CA ALA A 158 -12.34 2.62 24.74
C ALA A 158 -12.08 1.61 25.88
N PRO A 159 -11.10 1.87 26.77
CA PRO A 159 -10.87 1.00 27.91
C PRO A 159 -12.20 0.79 28.66
N PRO A 160 -12.47 -0.43 29.17
CA PRO A 160 -13.68 -0.67 29.93
C PRO A 160 -13.74 0.39 31.04
N ILE A 161 -14.83 1.16 31.08
CA ILE A 161 -15.14 2.03 32.21
C ILE A 161 -15.08 1.11 33.42
N LEU A 162 -14.07 1.33 34.27
CA LEU A 162 -14.00 0.72 35.58
C LEU A 162 -15.32 1.07 36.26
N LEU A 163 -16.21 0.09 36.38
CA LEU A 163 -17.25 0.11 37.40
C LEU A 163 -16.47 0.05 38.72
N ALA A 164 -16.21 1.21 39.28
CA ALA A 164 -15.82 1.35 40.67
C ALA A 164 -17.10 1.15 41.48
N ASP A 165 -17.09 0.12 42.32
CA ASP A 165 -18.00 -0.03 43.46
C ASP A 165 -17.82 1.13 44.44
#